data_AF-M0MB06-F1
#
_entry.id   AF-M0MB06-F1
#
_cell.length_a   1.000
_cell.length_b   1.000
_cell.length_c   1.000
_cell.angle_alpha   90.00
_cell.angle_beta   90.00
_cell.angle_gamma   90.00
#
_symmetry.space_group_name_H-M   'P 1'
#
loop_
_entity.id
_entity.type
_entity.pdbx_description
1 polymer ?
#
loop_
_entity_poly.entity_id
_entity_poly.type
_entity_poly.pdbx_seq_one_letter_code
_entity_poly.pdbx_strand_id
1 'polypeptide(L)'
;MSDRPPKSDLPTTRRAFLRSSVGIGASGTFVSAGVAKSSGTIDPATKRTQETLRDGSRFETPGQPSRAAYRALAQIERNVAQRSGSPTFDRVVSAIEYLGIGPNDPIDEALERADAAGDLDGVLLDFPPGTYRLSDGFSISPDGDFGIVGPRATFRLDPDLRCEVKIHDLSRGLFEGFTFDQRAGRAAVSVLLSTDGHIDARDLTYRGTAAAVDDDQGALLRPVAENRTASIRIDDLHARGGTNAGSHAWVGSDPPPNHVAGGIVGAFVGRANEGVVQFVDPVLHGWENGLYATRTRGAVQVIGGRFVNNNNTAVRISGAESFCDGATIVLDAQRWPDSHPGAFTIGEIQGVSAVRLETGGLDKSGTQLRNLDVRAYAMQKCPGLVVYRGSAGAGRMRRCRLTNHLDGTPAIVIDPPGAGPYSAPPGSQAVRMDHIEIRGSMTSAPAVRGSTERPNSLLADSCIRIPDAGPADVRAVRTRNVGYGADCTASQRIDSQFGVPSDVPAIRNTTVQPPSPGPGLPGLGVLVGLGAITAYVMATLPPILREKFRS
;
A
#
# COMPACT_ATOMS: atom_id res chain seq x y z
N MET A 1 8.22 39.22 68.02
CA MET A 1 7.66 37.92 68.46
C MET A 1 6.53 37.57 67.51
N SER A 2 6.56 36.37 66.94
CA SER A 2 5.47 35.48 66.47
C SER A 2 4.15 36.05 65.91
N ASP A 3 3.53 35.49 64.86
CA ASP A 3 3.89 34.29 64.07
C ASP A 3 3.27 34.26 62.63
N ARG A 4 3.52 33.17 61.90
CA ARG A 4 3.36 32.96 60.43
C ARG A 4 1.94 33.04 59.78
N PRO A 5 1.89 33.24 58.43
CA PRO A 5 0.67 33.20 57.58
C PRO A 5 0.35 31.79 57.03
N PRO A 6 -0.78 31.61 56.31
CA PRO A 6 -0.73 31.39 54.84
C PRO A 6 -1.97 32.02 54.10
N LYS A 7 -2.23 31.94 52.78
CA LYS A 7 -1.60 31.33 51.58
C LYS A 7 -2.02 32.09 50.28
N SER A 8 -1.81 31.49 49.09
CA SER A 8 -2.26 31.93 47.76
C SER A 8 -2.80 30.75 46.92
N ASP A 9 -3.74 31.00 46.01
CA ASP A 9 -4.30 29.98 45.10
C ASP A 9 -3.61 29.95 43.73
N LEU A 10 -3.43 28.73 43.19
CA LEU A 10 -3.05 28.42 41.81
C LEU A 10 -3.94 27.29 41.30
N PRO A 11 -4.45 27.32 40.05
CA PRO A 11 -5.28 26.26 39.51
C PRO A 11 -4.44 25.07 39.01
N THR A 12 -4.91 23.85 39.33
CA THR A 12 -4.24 22.58 38.96
C THR A 12 -4.94 21.91 37.76
N THR A 13 -4.14 21.28 36.89
CA THR A 13 -4.57 20.66 35.63
C THR A 13 -5.32 19.32 35.78
N ARG A 14 -6.23 19.03 34.85
CA ARG A 14 -7.01 17.78 34.80
C ARG A 14 -6.19 16.59 34.25
N ARG A 15 -5.67 15.73 35.15
CA ARG A 15 -5.29 14.33 34.84
C ARG A 15 -5.72 13.40 35.98
N ALA A 16 -6.99 12.95 35.98
CA ALA A 16 -7.46 11.78 36.73
C ALA A 16 -8.91 11.43 36.37
N PHE A 17 -9.13 10.39 35.54
CA PHE A 17 -10.42 9.67 35.54
C PHE A 17 -10.29 8.25 34.96
N LEU A 18 -9.76 7.31 35.75
CA LEU A 18 -9.88 5.86 35.53
C LEU A 18 -9.55 5.13 36.84
N ARG A 19 -10.59 4.64 37.55
CA ARG A 19 -10.62 3.50 38.51
C ARG A 19 -11.79 3.63 39.50
N SER A 20 -12.88 2.88 39.27
CA SER A 20 -13.78 2.41 40.34
C SER A 20 -14.88 1.46 39.83
N SER A 21 -14.75 0.18 40.16
CA SER A 21 -15.90 -0.70 40.43
C SER A 21 -15.44 -2.00 41.14
N VAL A 22 -15.22 -1.86 42.44
CA VAL A 22 -15.28 -2.91 43.48
C VAL A 22 -16.72 -3.47 43.51
N GLY A 23 -17.07 -4.69 43.92
CA GLY A 23 -16.36 -5.76 44.63
C GLY A 23 -17.07 -6.13 45.95
N ILE A 24 -17.93 -7.14 45.93
CA ILE A 24 -18.67 -7.74 47.08
C ILE A 24 -18.75 -9.25 46.73
N GLY A 25 -18.44 -10.27 47.55
CA GLY A 25 -18.60 -10.50 49.00
C GLY A 25 -19.84 -11.43 49.22
N ALA A 26 -19.84 -12.57 49.93
CA ALA A 26 -18.79 -13.30 50.65
C ALA A 26 -19.17 -14.80 50.87
N SER A 27 -18.14 -15.62 51.21
CA SER A 27 -18.08 -16.83 52.06
C SER A 27 -19.27 -17.81 52.26
N GLY A 28 -18.98 -19.13 52.16
CA GLY A 28 -19.81 -20.21 52.74
C GLY A 28 -19.37 -21.65 52.41
N THR A 29 -19.44 -22.58 53.37
CA THR A 29 -19.01 -24.00 53.28
C THR A 29 -20.12 -24.96 53.82
N PHE A 30 -20.07 -26.30 53.80
CA PHE A 30 -18.96 -27.29 53.70
C PHE A 30 -19.49 -28.71 53.29
N VAL A 31 -18.58 -29.67 53.08
CA VAL A 31 -18.72 -31.14 53.32
C VAL A 31 -19.61 -32.02 52.39
N SER A 32 -18.91 -32.84 51.58
CA SER A 32 -19.00 -34.31 51.38
C SER A 32 -20.15 -35.04 50.63
N ALA A 33 -19.72 -35.73 49.57
CA ALA A 33 -20.02 -37.10 49.10
C ALA A 33 -21.47 -37.66 49.02
N GLY A 34 -21.83 -38.09 47.80
CA GLY A 34 -22.90 -39.06 47.53
C GLY A 34 -22.71 -39.72 46.15
N VAL A 35 -22.78 -41.06 46.09
CA VAL A 35 -22.63 -41.86 44.86
C VAL A 35 -24.01 -42.30 44.35
N ALA A 36 -24.34 -42.09 43.06
CA ALA A 36 -24.96 -43.10 42.16
C ALA A 36 -25.65 -42.53 40.87
N LYS A 37 -25.42 -43.26 39.76
CA LYS A 37 -26.33 -43.55 38.62
C LYS A 37 -27.02 -42.42 37.82
N SER A 38 -26.48 -42.21 36.62
CA SER A 38 -27.15 -42.46 35.32
C SER A 38 -28.65 -42.13 35.14
N SER A 39 -28.93 -41.02 34.45
CA SER A 39 -29.87 -41.02 33.30
C SER A 39 -29.55 -39.83 32.38
N GLY A 40 -29.86 -39.96 31.08
CA GLY A 40 -29.36 -39.02 30.07
C GLY A 40 -30.07 -37.68 30.04
N THR A 41 -29.33 -36.60 29.83
CA THR A 41 -29.85 -35.32 29.31
C THR A 41 -28.78 -34.68 28.44
N ILE A 42 -29.15 -34.16 27.27
CA ILE A 42 -28.21 -33.53 26.33
C ILE A 42 -27.75 -32.19 26.92
N ASP A 43 -26.43 -32.04 27.11
CA ASP A 43 -25.83 -30.88 27.76
C ASP A 43 -26.00 -29.59 26.91
N PRO A 44 -26.59 -28.50 27.44
CA PRO A 44 -26.68 -27.22 26.75
C PRO A 44 -25.32 -26.56 26.44
N ALA A 45 -24.22 -27.03 27.05
CA ALA A 45 -22.88 -26.44 26.92
C ALA A 45 -22.38 -26.34 25.46
N THR A 46 -22.79 -27.24 24.56
CA THR A 46 -22.31 -27.24 23.17
C THR A 46 -22.90 -26.12 22.30
N LYS A 47 -23.97 -25.43 22.74
CA LYS A 47 -24.60 -24.35 21.96
C LYS A 47 -23.93 -22.99 22.14
N ARG A 48 -23.27 -22.71 23.27
CA ARG A 48 -22.60 -21.42 23.53
C ARG A 48 -21.27 -21.24 22.80
N THR A 49 -20.65 -22.30 22.30
CA THR A 49 -19.37 -22.24 21.58
C THR A 49 -19.52 -21.87 20.10
N GLN A 50 -20.74 -21.89 19.54
CA GLN A 50 -20.98 -21.43 18.16
C GLN A 50 -21.29 -19.92 18.05
N GLU A 51 -21.84 -19.29 19.10
CA GLU A 51 -22.17 -17.86 19.05
C GLU A 51 -20.95 -16.95 19.26
N THR A 52 -19.96 -17.37 20.05
CA THR A 52 -18.69 -16.63 20.23
C THR A 52 -17.77 -16.65 19.01
N LEU A 53 -18.05 -17.46 17.98
CA LEU A 53 -17.35 -17.41 16.69
C LEU A 53 -17.85 -16.30 15.75
N ARG A 54 -19.01 -15.69 16.00
CA ARG A 54 -19.58 -14.68 15.09
C ARG A 54 -18.81 -13.36 15.06
N ASP A 55 -18.19 -12.96 16.17
CA ASP A 55 -17.36 -11.74 16.28
C ASP A 55 -15.89 -11.96 15.83
N GLY A 56 -15.53 -13.19 15.47
CA GLY A 56 -14.25 -13.49 14.80
C GLY A 56 -14.26 -13.15 13.30
N SER A 57 -15.44 -13.04 12.69
CA SER A 57 -15.64 -13.14 11.23
C SER A 57 -14.98 -12.05 10.38
N ARG A 58 -15.12 -10.76 10.75
CA ARG A 58 -14.72 -9.65 9.86
C ARG A 58 -13.24 -9.66 9.48
N PHE A 59 -12.36 -9.96 10.43
CA PHE A 59 -10.90 -9.92 10.22
C PHE A 59 -10.33 -11.16 9.51
N GLU A 60 -11.16 -12.15 9.20
CA GLU A 60 -10.80 -13.34 8.44
C GLU A 60 -11.56 -13.43 7.10
N THR A 61 -12.31 -12.37 6.77
CA THR A 61 -13.09 -12.27 5.53
C THR A 61 -12.22 -11.72 4.40
N PRO A 62 -12.14 -12.39 3.23
CA PRO A 62 -11.49 -11.83 2.05
C PRO A 62 -12.17 -10.51 1.61
N GLY A 63 -11.36 -9.49 1.33
CA GLY A 63 -11.79 -8.12 1.06
C GLY A 63 -11.92 -7.24 2.31
N GLN A 64 -11.37 -7.67 3.45
CA GLN A 64 -11.32 -6.91 4.71
C GLN A 64 -9.95 -7.07 5.40
N PRO A 65 -9.33 -6.01 5.95
CA PRO A 65 -8.00 -6.11 6.55
C PRO A 65 -7.98 -7.01 7.78
N SER A 66 -6.93 -7.82 7.90
CA SER A 66 -6.78 -8.72 9.04
C SER A 66 -6.37 -7.98 10.34
N ARG A 67 -6.54 -8.65 11.49
CA ARG A 67 -5.99 -8.16 12.78
C ARG A 67 -4.46 -7.94 12.73
N ALA A 68 -3.75 -8.60 11.82
CA ALA A 68 -2.30 -8.39 11.66
C ALA A 68 -1.98 -7.07 10.96
N ALA A 69 -2.79 -6.64 9.97
CA ALA A 69 -2.63 -5.35 9.32
C ALA A 69 -2.89 -4.18 10.29
N TYR A 70 -4.01 -4.19 11.02
CA TYR A 70 -4.30 -3.15 12.01
C TYR A 70 -3.28 -3.11 13.15
N ARG A 71 -2.67 -4.23 13.52
CA ARG A 71 -1.55 -4.24 14.48
C ARG A 71 -0.28 -3.60 13.93
N ALA A 72 -0.01 -3.74 12.63
CA ALA A 72 1.12 -3.09 11.97
C ALA A 72 0.91 -1.56 11.86
N LEU A 73 -0.29 -1.12 11.48
CA LEU A 73 -0.70 0.30 11.55
C LEU A 73 -0.49 0.86 12.96
N ALA A 74 -1.12 0.25 13.96
CA ALA A 74 -1.00 0.68 15.35
C ALA A 74 0.43 0.58 15.92
N GLN A 75 1.33 -0.22 15.32
CA GLN A 75 2.74 -0.24 15.73
C GLN A 75 3.49 0.99 15.21
N ILE A 76 3.23 1.43 13.98
CA ILE A 76 3.81 2.67 13.45
C ILE A 76 3.27 3.86 14.23
N GLU A 77 1.95 3.95 14.46
CA GLU A 77 1.33 4.98 15.30
C GLU A 77 1.98 5.07 16.70
N ARG A 78 2.21 3.92 17.37
CA ARG A 78 2.92 3.87 18.65
C ARG A 78 4.38 4.32 18.54
N ASN A 79 5.10 3.86 17.52
CA ASN A 79 6.51 4.24 17.31
C ASN A 79 6.67 5.74 17.05
N VAL A 80 5.73 6.35 16.32
CA VAL A 80 5.65 7.80 16.11
C VAL A 80 5.39 8.50 17.44
N ALA A 81 4.31 8.14 18.14
CA ALA A 81 3.93 8.76 19.40
C ALA A 81 5.00 8.66 20.50
N GLN A 82 5.83 7.61 20.48
CA GLN A 82 6.96 7.42 21.41
C GLN A 82 8.20 8.25 21.07
N ARG A 83 8.40 8.63 19.81
CA ARG A 83 9.59 9.36 19.34
C ARG A 83 9.35 10.86 19.20
N SER A 84 8.21 11.23 18.64
CA SER A 84 7.89 12.60 18.22
C SER A 84 6.62 13.14 18.90
N GLY A 85 5.90 12.33 19.68
CA GLY A 85 4.62 12.73 20.26
C GLY A 85 3.48 12.82 19.23
N SER A 86 2.53 13.72 19.48
CA SER A 86 1.57 14.16 18.46
C SER A 86 2.17 15.35 17.70
N PRO A 87 1.78 15.64 16.45
CA PRO A 87 2.19 16.88 15.77
C PRO A 87 1.94 18.08 16.66
N THR A 88 2.93 18.96 16.79
CA THR A 88 2.83 20.19 17.58
C THR A 88 3.24 21.35 16.69
N PHE A 89 2.29 21.78 15.85
CA PHE A 89 2.42 23.03 15.13
C PHE A 89 2.44 24.19 16.13
N ASP A 90 3.48 25.02 16.05
CA ASP A 90 3.60 26.25 16.83
C ASP A 90 2.47 27.24 16.47
N ARG A 91 2.00 27.19 15.21
CA ARG A 91 0.98 28.09 14.67
C ARG A 91 0.01 27.34 13.77
N VAL A 92 -1.28 27.59 13.97
CA VAL A 92 -2.34 27.24 13.00
C VAL A 92 -2.87 28.55 12.43
N VAL A 93 -2.84 28.70 11.10
CA VAL A 93 -3.14 29.97 10.42
C VAL A 93 -4.03 29.77 9.21
N SER A 94 -4.90 30.75 8.92
CA SER A 94 -5.63 30.81 7.66
C SER A 94 -4.65 30.96 6.51
N ALA A 95 -4.59 29.98 5.60
CA ALA A 95 -3.65 29.98 4.48
C ALA A 95 -3.77 31.24 3.60
N ILE A 96 -4.99 31.78 3.48
CA ILE A 96 -5.30 32.96 2.66
C ILE A 96 -4.76 34.25 3.28
N GLU A 97 -4.97 34.44 4.57
CA GLU A 97 -4.45 35.61 5.29
C GLU A 97 -2.93 35.53 5.46
N TYR A 98 -2.41 34.33 5.67
CA TYR A 98 -0.99 34.10 5.95
C TYR A 98 -0.10 34.24 4.70
N LEU A 99 -0.51 33.62 3.59
CA LEU A 99 0.24 33.64 2.33
C LEU A 99 -0.10 34.87 1.46
N GLY A 100 -1.05 35.71 1.90
CA GLY A 100 -1.47 36.92 1.19
C GLY A 100 -2.17 36.65 -0.15
N ILE A 101 -2.81 35.49 -0.31
CA ILE A 101 -3.36 35.01 -1.58
C ILE A 101 -4.72 35.65 -1.86
N GLY A 102 -4.82 36.44 -2.93
CA GLY A 102 -6.08 36.96 -3.44
C GLY A 102 -6.92 35.90 -4.20
N PRO A 103 -8.19 36.20 -4.55
CA PRO A 103 -9.13 35.21 -5.10
C PRO A 103 -8.74 34.51 -6.41
N ASN A 104 -7.76 35.05 -7.16
CA ASN A 104 -7.27 34.49 -8.42
C ASN A 104 -5.76 34.21 -8.41
N ASP A 105 -5.10 34.49 -7.29
CA ASP A 105 -3.64 34.42 -7.18
C ASP A 105 -3.22 32.95 -7.07
N PRO A 106 -2.09 32.56 -7.71
CA PRO A 106 -1.60 31.20 -7.65
C PRO A 106 -1.02 30.88 -6.27
N ILE A 107 -1.25 29.66 -5.79
CA ILE A 107 -0.76 29.23 -4.47
C ILE A 107 0.70 28.78 -4.51
N ASP A 108 1.18 28.34 -5.67
CA ASP A 108 2.54 27.86 -5.94
C ASP A 108 3.59 28.91 -5.54
N GLU A 109 3.60 30.08 -6.18
CA GLU A 109 4.55 31.16 -5.85
C GLU A 109 4.42 31.64 -4.39
N ALA A 110 3.21 31.64 -3.84
CA ALA A 110 2.98 32.11 -2.47
C ALA A 110 3.56 31.15 -1.41
N LEU A 111 3.49 29.83 -1.66
CA LEU A 111 4.12 28.81 -0.82
C LEU A 111 5.64 28.87 -0.90
N GLU A 112 6.22 28.97 -2.11
CA GLU A 112 7.69 29.05 -2.26
C GLU A 112 8.28 30.32 -1.64
N ARG A 113 7.58 31.46 -1.71
CA ARG A 113 8.02 32.70 -1.04
C ARG A 113 7.99 32.60 0.48
N ALA A 114 6.99 31.91 1.05
CA ALA A 114 6.90 31.69 2.48
C ALA A 114 7.96 30.69 2.97
N ASP A 115 8.21 29.62 2.22
CA ASP A 115 9.27 28.65 2.48
C ASP A 115 10.66 29.32 2.47
N ALA A 116 10.96 30.09 1.43
CA ALA A 116 12.22 30.84 1.31
C ALA A 116 12.42 31.93 2.38
N ALA A 117 11.36 32.30 3.11
CA ALA A 117 11.42 33.22 4.25
C ALA A 117 11.58 32.52 5.61
N GLY A 118 11.43 31.19 5.67
CA GLY A 118 11.31 30.42 6.92
C GLY A 118 9.94 30.58 7.60
N ASP A 119 8.93 31.08 6.87
CA ASP A 119 7.60 31.35 7.42
C ASP A 119 6.72 30.08 7.51
N LEU A 120 7.16 28.93 6.98
CA LEU A 120 6.41 27.66 7.04
C LEU A 120 6.83 26.73 8.19
N ASP A 121 7.94 27.02 8.87
CA ASP A 121 8.49 26.21 9.96
C ASP A 121 7.51 26.18 11.16
N GLY A 122 7.12 24.98 11.59
CA GLY A 122 6.15 24.81 12.69
C GLY A 122 4.70 25.16 12.33
N VAL A 123 4.36 25.39 11.04
CA VAL A 123 3.06 25.93 10.64
C VAL A 123 2.08 24.87 10.10
N LEU A 124 0.85 24.95 10.57
CA LEU A 124 -0.32 24.33 9.94
C LEU A 124 -1.13 25.36 9.15
N LEU A 125 -1.15 25.22 7.83
CA LEU A 125 -1.97 26.02 6.92
C LEU A 125 -3.39 25.44 6.86
N ASP A 126 -4.36 26.17 7.40
CA ASP A 126 -5.79 25.88 7.25
C ASP A 126 -6.33 26.59 6.00
N PHE A 127 -6.61 25.81 4.95
CA PHE A 127 -7.26 26.29 3.74
C PHE A 127 -8.78 26.27 3.92
N PRO A 128 -9.44 27.45 3.94
CA PRO A 128 -10.88 27.50 4.04
C PRO A 128 -11.57 26.85 2.82
N PRO A 129 -12.90 26.65 2.87
CA PRO A 129 -13.65 26.11 1.73
C PRO A 129 -13.51 27.01 0.51
N GLY A 130 -12.98 26.50 -0.60
CA GLY A 130 -12.63 27.32 -1.74
C GLY A 130 -12.00 26.55 -2.91
N THR A 131 -11.80 27.26 -4.01
CA THR A 131 -11.01 26.77 -5.15
C THR A 131 -9.80 27.68 -5.30
N TYR A 132 -8.62 27.10 -5.21
CA TYR A 132 -7.34 27.78 -5.25
C TYR A 132 -6.58 27.36 -6.49
N ARG A 133 -5.93 28.31 -7.15
CA ARG A 133 -5.30 28.10 -8.44
C ARG A 133 -3.88 27.57 -8.25
N LEU A 134 -3.54 26.51 -8.98
CA LEU A 134 -2.16 26.13 -9.26
C LEU A 134 -1.84 26.58 -10.70
N SER A 135 -0.83 27.44 -10.86
CA SER A 135 -0.32 27.85 -12.18
C SER A 135 0.98 27.18 -12.58
N ASP A 136 1.78 26.75 -11.61
CA ASP A 136 2.98 25.93 -11.81
C ASP A 136 3.01 24.78 -10.76
N GLY A 137 4.13 24.06 -10.69
CA GLY A 137 4.51 23.25 -9.53
C GLY A 137 5.17 24.11 -8.44
N PHE A 138 5.54 23.48 -7.33
CA PHE A 138 6.36 24.12 -6.31
C PHE A 138 7.25 23.11 -5.59
N SER A 139 8.36 23.56 -5.02
CA SER A 139 9.22 22.76 -4.15
C SER A 139 9.50 23.50 -2.85
N ILE A 140 8.90 23.02 -1.76
CA ILE A 140 9.07 23.58 -0.41
C ILE A 140 9.72 22.56 0.53
N SER A 141 10.51 23.08 1.47
CA SER A 141 11.32 22.31 2.42
C SER A 141 11.27 22.91 3.84
N PRO A 142 10.09 23.05 4.49
CA PRO A 142 10.00 23.66 5.82
C PRO A 142 10.80 22.89 6.87
N ASP A 143 11.53 23.61 7.74
CA ASP A 143 12.31 22.99 8.80
C ASP A 143 11.36 22.49 9.92
N GLY A 144 11.12 21.18 9.95
CA GLY A 144 10.49 20.48 11.07
C GLY A 144 9.03 20.06 10.86
N ASP A 145 8.11 20.58 11.69
CA ASP A 145 6.68 20.29 11.69
C ASP A 145 5.96 21.20 10.68
N PHE A 146 5.34 20.65 9.63
CA PHE A 146 4.55 21.42 8.66
C PHE A 146 3.26 20.69 8.25
N GLY A 147 2.22 21.42 7.87
CA GLY A 147 1.03 20.79 7.34
C GLY A 147 0.09 21.69 6.55
N ILE A 148 -0.78 21.03 5.79
CA ILE A 148 -1.86 21.63 5.01
C ILE A 148 -3.15 20.86 5.33
N VAL A 149 -4.17 21.56 5.83
CA VAL A 149 -5.50 21.00 6.04
C VAL A 149 -6.52 21.80 5.25
N GLY A 150 -7.51 21.12 4.66
CA GLY A 150 -8.58 21.81 3.95
C GLY A 150 -9.67 20.87 3.45
N PRO A 151 -10.55 20.32 4.32
CA PRO A 151 -11.62 19.37 3.98
C PRO A 151 -12.61 19.79 2.89
N ARG A 152 -12.53 21.04 2.41
CA ARG A 152 -13.33 21.61 1.32
C ARG A 152 -12.51 22.51 0.40
N ALA A 153 -11.18 22.36 0.41
CA ALA A 153 -10.25 23.07 -0.46
C ALA A 153 -10.05 22.27 -1.76
N THR A 154 -10.11 22.95 -2.90
CA THR A 154 -9.81 22.38 -4.21
C THR A 154 -8.64 23.13 -4.85
N PHE A 155 -7.50 22.46 -5.00
CA PHE A 155 -6.35 22.96 -5.76
C PHE A 155 -6.59 22.66 -7.24
N ARG A 156 -7.11 23.67 -7.97
CA ARG A 156 -7.46 23.58 -9.38
C ARG A 156 -6.23 23.92 -10.22
N LEU A 157 -5.79 22.97 -11.03
CA LEU A 157 -4.76 23.20 -12.04
C LEU A 157 -5.31 24.08 -13.17
N ASP A 158 -4.44 24.90 -13.76
CA ASP A 158 -4.73 25.56 -15.02
C ASP A 158 -4.72 24.59 -16.22
N PRO A 159 -5.34 24.96 -17.36
CA PRO A 159 -5.31 24.15 -18.58
C PRO A 159 -3.88 23.86 -19.05
N ASP A 160 -3.67 22.62 -19.49
CA ASP A 160 -2.43 22.02 -19.96
C ASP A 160 -1.26 22.01 -18.95
N LEU A 161 -1.51 22.42 -17.69
CA LEU A 161 -0.53 22.37 -16.61
C LEU A 161 -0.19 20.92 -16.23
N ARG A 162 1.07 20.54 -16.46
CA ARG A 162 1.68 19.31 -15.95
C ARG A 162 2.81 19.68 -15.02
N CYS A 163 2.62 19.46 -13.72
CA CYS A 163 3.55 19.95 -12.70
C CYS A 163 3.88 18.91 -11.63
N GLU A 164 4.92 19.21 -10.84
CA GLU A 164 5.25 18.47 -9.63
C GLU A 164 5.20 19.39 -8.41
N VAL A 165 4.46 18.96 -7.39
CA VAL A 165 4.39 19.56 -6.06
C VAL A 165 5.29 18.73 -5.15
N LYS A 166 6.28 19.36 -4.53
CA LYS A 166 7.25 18.69 -3.65
C LYS A 166 7.18 19.32 -2.28
N ILE A 167 7.01 18.47 -1.29
CA ILE A 167 7.11 18.82 0.12
C ILE A 167 8.05 17.78 0.73
N HIS A 168 9.25 18.21 1.08
CA HIS A 168 10.36 17.33 1.45
C HIS A 168 11.07 17.76 2.74
N ASP A 169 12.01 16.93 3.19
CA ASP A 169 12.86 17.13 4.38
C ASP A 169 12.11 17.38 5.71
N LEU A 170 10.79 17.14 5.74
CA LEU A 170 9.96 17.28 6.94
C LEU A 170 10.36 16.28 8.03
N SER A 171 10.46 16.75 9.26
CA SER A 171 10.49 15.85 10.43
C SER A 171 9.08 15.33 10.75
N ARG A 172 8.04 16.16 10.52
CA ARG A 172 6.64 15.82 10.80
C ARG A 172 5.70 16.52 9.82
N GLY A 173 4.95 15.74 9.04
CA GLY A 173 3.92 16.26 8.13
C GLY A 173 2.48 15.87 8.50
N LEU A 174 1.54 16.78 8.24
CA LEU A 174 0.09 16.51 8.20
C LEU A 174 -0.54 17.08 6.92
N PHE A 175 -1.20 16.25 6.12
CA PHE A 175 -1.89 16.67 4.89
C PHE A 175 -3.32 16.10 4.88
N GLU A 176 -4.36 16.92 5.04
CA GLU A 176 -5.72 16.40 5.26
C GLU A 176 -6.83 17.08 4.44
N GLY A 177 -7.61 16.27 3.71
CA GLY A 177 -8.97 16.62 3.25
C GLY A 177 -9.10 17.42 1.95
N PHE A 178 -8.01 17.69 1.22
CA PHE A 178 -8.03 18.54 0.03
C PHE A 178 -8.06 17.76 -1.30
N THR A 179 -8.59 18.41 -2.34
CA THR A 179 -8.72 17.85 -3.68
C THR A 179 -7.76 18.53 -4.68
N PHE A 180 -6.97 17.76 -5.42
CA PHE A 180 -6.37 18.22 -6.68
C PHE A 180 -7.37 18.06 -7.82
N ASP A 181 -7.77 19.16 -8.46
CA ASP A 181 -8.68 19.15 -9.61
C ASP A 181 -7.93 19.37 -10.92
N GLN A 182 -7.72 18.25 -11.60
CA GLN A 182 -6.99 18.12 -12.85
C GLN A 182 -7.94 17.84 -14.03
N ARG A 183 -9.18 18.33 -13.97
CA ARG A 183 -10.16 18.24 -15.07
C ARG A 183 -9.95 19.30 -16.16
N ALA A 184 -9.10 20.31 -15.93
CA ALA A 184 -8.66 21.23 -16.97
C ALA A 184 -7.86 20.47 -18.05
N GLY A 185 -7.86 20.97 -19.29
CA GLY A 185 -7.35 20.23 -20.46
C GLY A 185 -5.98 19.61 -20.21
N ARG A 186 -5.81 18.28 -20.39
CA ARG A 186 -4.58 17.49 -20.19
C ARG A 186 -3.84 17.65 -18.85
N ALA A 187 -4.40 18.37 -17.88
CA ALA A 187 -3.70 18.74 -16.65
C ALA A 187 -3.38 17.52 -15.76
N ALA A 188 -2.26 17.56 -15.05
CA ALA A 188 -1.84 16.52 -14.12
C ALA A 188 -0.81 17.04 -13.10
N VAL A 189 -0.97 16.63 -11.84
CA VAL A 189 0.00 16.91 -10.77
C VAL A 189 0.63 15.60 -10.27
N SER A 190 1.95 15.63 -10.08
CA SER A 190 2.71 14.66 -9.28
C SER A 190 2.96 15.28 -7.91
N VAL A 191 2.74 14.55 -6.83
CA VAL A 191 3.02 15.00 -5.46
C VAL A 191 4.12 14.13 -4.87
N LEU A 192 5.26 14.73 -4.55
CA LEU A 192 6.33 14.15 -3.76
C LEU A 192 6.10 14.53 -2.29
N LEU A 193 6.00 13.52 -1.42
CA LEU A 193 6.00 13.69 0.03
C LEU A 193 7.23 12.96 0.59
N SER A 194 8.19 13.70 1.12
CA SER A 194 9.47 13.18 1.64
C SER A 194 9.66 13.55 3.11
N THR A 195 10.20 12.62 3.90
CA THR A 195 10.39 12.81 5.35
C THR A 195 11.46 11.89 5.90
N ASP A 196 12.24 12.41 6.86
CA ASP A 196 13.15 11.64 7.70
C ASP A 196 12.48 11.13 9.00
N GLY A 197 11.29 11.66 9.33
CA GLY A 197 10.50 11.38 10.52
C GLY A 197 9.14 10.75 10.21
N HIS A 198 8.06 11.55 10.18
CA HIS A 198 6.73 11.01 9.84
C HIS A 198 5.77 11.97 9.13
N ILE A 199 5.20 11.53 8.00
CA ILE A 199 4.05 12.18 7.34
C ILE A 199 2.78 11.37 7.56
N ASP A 200 1.68 12.04 7.86
CA ASP A 200 0.33 11.49 7.86
C ASP A 200 -0.51 12.28 6.84
N ALA A 201 -0.87 11.63 5.74
CA ALA A 201 -1.63 12.18 4.63
C ALA A 201 -2.98 11.45 4.55
N ARG A 202 -4.10 12.18 4.53
CA ARG A 202 -5.45 11.64 4.70
C ARG A 202 -6.48 12.34 3.83
N ASP A 203 -7.48 11.59 3.35
CA ASP A 203 -8.59 12.13 2.55
C ASP A 203 -8.09 13.02 1.39
N LEU A 204 -7.08 12.49 0.67
CA LEU A 204 -6.51 13.16 -0.49
C LEU A 204 -7.25 12.69 -1.74
N THR A 205 -7.86 13.63 -2.46
CA THR A 205 -8.62 13.32 -3.68
C THR A 205 -7.95 13.88 -4.93
N TYR A 206 -7.76 13.03 -5.94
CA TYR A 206 -7.40 13.41 -7.30
C TYR A 206 -8.64 13.33 -8.19
N ARG A 207 -9.13 14.51 -8.60
CA ARG A 207 -10.34 14.66 -9.41
C ARG A 207 -9.96 14.96 -10.86
N GLY A 208 -10.25 14.03 -11.75
CA GLY A 208 -9.93 14.14 -13.17
C GLY A 208 -8.90 13.11 -13.60
N THR A 209 -8.56 13.12 -14.88
CA THR A 209 -7.88 12.01 -15.54
C THR A 209 -6.51 12.47 -16.05
N ALA A 210 -5.44 11.82 -15.61
CA ALA A 210 -4.12 12.06 -16.18
C ALA A 210 -3.95 11.25 -17.49
N ALA A 211 -3.61 11.94 -18.58
CA ALA A 211 -3.27 11.28 -19.84
C ALA A 211 -1.80 10.84 -19.84
N ALA A 212 -1.50 9.65 -20.39
CA ALA A 212 -0.12 9.29 -20.68
C ALA A 212 0.47 10.20 -21.77
N VAL A 213 1.76 10.46 -21.60
CA VAL A 213 2.62 11.25 -22.48
C VAL A 213 4.05 10.73 -22.28
N ASP A 214 4.92 10.94 -23.27
CA ASP A 214 6.34 10.60 -23.14
C ASP A 214 7.09 11.67 -22.31
N ASP A 215 6.76 11.76 -21.01
CA ASP A 215 7.45 12.59 -20.01
C ASP A 215 7.85 11.79 -18.76
N ASP A 216 8.51 12.47 -17.81
CA ASP A 216 9.03 11.88 -16.58
C ASP A 216 8.03 11.90 -15.41
N GLN A 217 6.77 12.35 -15.63
CA GLN A 217 5.72 12.41 -14.60
C GLN A 217 5.14 11.02 -14.30
N GLY A 218 5.98 10.13 -13.76
CA GLY A 218 5.70 8.70 -13.65
C GLY A 218 4.60 8.29 -12.65
N ALA A 219 4.14 9.18 -11.77
CA ALA A 219 3.08 8.88 -10.80
C ALA A 219 2.33 10.13 -10.32
N LEU A 220 1.10 9.97 -9.80
CA LEU A 220 0.39 11.03 -9.08
C LEU A 220 1.00 11.28 -7.70
N LEU A 221 1.37 10.21 -6.98
CA LEU A 221 1.83 10.30 -5.59
C LEU A 221 3.12 9.49 -5.39
N ARG A 222 4.12 10.15 -4.80
CA ARG A 222 5.48 9.64 -4.60
C ARG A 222 5.88 9.81 -3.13
N PRO A 223 5.47 8.89 -2.23
CA PRO A 223 5.90 8.93 -0.83
C PRO A 223 7.32 8.35 -0.67
N VAL A 224 8.15 9.04 0.10
CA VAL A 224 9.53 8.66 0.41
C VAL A 224 9.77 8.80 1.91
N ALA A 225 9.76 7.68 2.63
CA ALA A 225 10.30 7.62 3.98
C ALA A 225 11.82 7.38 3.87
N GLU A 226 12.62 8.40 4.10
CA GLU A 226 14.01 8.49 3.62
C GLU A 226 15.00 7.58 4.36
N ASN A 227 14.71 7.27 5.61
CA ASN A 227 15.53 6.40 6.45
C ASN A 227 14.68 5.29 7.09
N ARG A 228 15.33 4.26 7.66
CA ARG A 228 14.64 3.09 8.24
C ARG A 228 13.71 3.39 9.42
N THR A 229 13.89 4.55 10.05
CA THR A 229 13.03 5.04 11.14
C THR A 229 11.88 5.91 10.64
N ALA A 230 12.00 6.48 9.44
CA ALA A 230 10.98 7.29 8.81
C ALA A 230 9.73 6.47 8.47
N SER A 231 8.58 7.13 8.40
CA SER A 231 7.33 6.49 7.98
C SER A 231 6.35 7.45 7.32
N ILE A 232 5.57 6.99 6.35
CA ILE A 232 4.47 7.77 5.75
C ILE A 232 3.20 6.95 5.83
N ARG A 233 2.13 7.55 6.38
CA ARG A 233 0.75 7.05 6.25
C ARG A 233 0.05 7.82 5.15
N ILE A 234 -0.63 7.10 4.28
CA ILE A 234 -1.56 7.60 3.28
C ILE A 234 -2.88 6.90 3.55
N ASP A 235 -3.87 7.62 4.05
CA ASP A 235 -5.19 7.13 4.41
C ASP A 235 -6.25 7.69 3.46
N ASP A 236 -7.20 6.85 3.05
CA ASP A 236 -8.34 7.22 2.19
C ASP A 236 -7.94 8.05 0.94
N LEU A 237 -6.93 7.58 0.21
CA LEU A 237 -6.51 8.19 -1.07
C LEU A 237 -7.52 7.85 -2.18
N HIS A 238 -8.26 8.83 -2.69
CA HIS A 238 -9.19 8.65 -3.81
C HIS A 238 -8.59 9.18 -5.12
N ALA A 239 -8.30 8.29 -6.08
CA ALA A 239 -7.88 8.71 -7.41
C ALA A 239 -8.53 7.86 -8.51
N ARG A 240 -9.31 8.51 -9.39
CA ARG A 240 -9.94 7.88 -10.55
C ARG A 240 -9.44 8.56 -11.83
N GLY A 241 -8.60 7.87 -12.60
CA GLY A 241 -7.96 8.46 -13.78
C GLY A 241 -7.24 7.42 -14.63
N GLY A 242 -6.19 7.82 -15.36
CA GLY A 242 -5.46 6.94 -16.27
C GLY A 242 -6.20 6.60 -17.57
N THR A 243 -7.02 7.52 -18.11
CA THR A 243 -7.84 7.29 -19.32
C THR A 243 -7.05 6.93 -20.58
N ASN A 244 -5.76 7.20 -20.59
CA ASN A 244 -4.86 6.73 -21.62
C ASN A 244 -3.67 6.07 -20.91
N ALA A 245 -3.88 4.88 -20.34
CA ALA A 245 -2.83 4.19 -19.61
C ALA A 245 -1.82 3.58 -20.59
N GLY A 246 -0.87 4.41 -21.05
CA GLY A 246 0.35 3.94 -21.68
C GLY A 246 1.15 3.00 -20.78
N SER A 247 2.37 2.64 -21.16
CA SER A 247 3.30 2.00 -20.21
C SER A 247 4.50 2.87 -19.93
N HIS A 248 4.85 3.01 -18.64
CA HIS A 248 6.14 3.52 -18.21
C HIS A 248 7.32 2.71 -18.81
N ALA A 249 7.06 1.50 -19.32
CA ALA A 249 8.05 0.65 -19.97
C ALA A 249 8.51 1.17 -21.34
N TRP A 250 7.82 2.14 -21.94
CA TRP A 250 8.21 2.75 -23.22
C TRP A 250 8.64 4.22 -23.11
N VAL A 251 8.77 4.79 -21.91
CA VAL A 251 9.29 6.18 -21.77
C VAL A 251 10.69 6.25 -22.39
N GLY A 252 10.87 7.14 -23.38
CA GLY A 252 12.12 7.27 -24.14
C GLY A 252 12.37 6.15 -25.17
N SER A 253 11.33 5.48 -25.68
CA SER A 253 11.40 4.47 -26.75
C SER A 253 10.10 4.39 -27.52
N ASP A 254 10.15 4.03 -28.81
CA ASP A 254 8.93 3.90 -29.61
C ASP A 254 7.99 2.81 -29.05
N PRO A 255 6.76 3.16 -28.62
CA PRO A 255 5.76 2.17 -28.26
C PRO A 255 5.31 1.43 -29.53
N PRO A 256 4.89 0.15 -29.44
CA PRO A 256 4.36 -0.57 -30.60
C PRO A 256 3.15 0.15 -31.22
N PRO A 257 2.83 -0.10 -32.51
CA PRO A 257 1.69 0.56 -33.18
C PRO A 257 0.41 0.51 -32.34
N ASN A 258 -0.31 1.63 -32.29
CA ASN A 258 -1.52 1.87 -31.46
C ASN A 258 -1.31 1.92 -29.93
N HIS A 259 -0.06 1.91 -29.44
CA HIS A 259 0.24 2.03 -28.01
C HIS A 259 0.80 3.42 -27.65
N VAL A 260 0.74 3.78 -26.37
CA VAL A 260 1.17 5.08 -25.86
C VAL A 260 2.27 4.90 -24.80
N ALA A 261 3.33 5.71 -24.85
CA ALA A 261 4.40 5.73 -23.86
C ALA A 261 3.99 6.54 -22.60
N GLY A 262 4.64 6.26 -21.46
CA GLY A 262 4.50 7.06 -20.23
C GLY A 262 3.13 6.98 -19.55
N GLY A 263 2.68 5.76 -19.29
CA GLY A 263 1.52 5.52 -18.42
C GLY A 263 1.77 5.98 -16.97
N ILE A 264 0.85 6.77 -16.45
CA ILE A 264 0.92 7.36 -15.10
C ILE A 264 0.45 6.35 -14.05
N VAL A 265 1.28 6.14 -13.03
CA VAL A 265 0.99 5.28 -11.87
C VAL A 265 0.16 6.04 -10.84
N GLY A 266 -0.75 5.35 -10.14
CA GLY A 266 -1.53 5.93 -9.04
C GLY A 266 -0.63 6.39 -7.89
N ALA A 267 0.15 5.48 -7.29
CA ALA A 267 1.27 5.85 -6.42
C ALA A 267 2.52 4.99 -6.64
N PHE A 268 3.70 5.62 -6.61
CA PHE A 268 5.00 4.98 -6.82
C PHE A 268 5.90 5.11 -5.58
N VAL A 269 6.29 3.97 -5.01
CA VAL A 269 7.29 3.90 -3.92
C VAL A 269 8.61 3.39 -4.50
N GLY A 270 9.55 4.32 -4.68
CA GLY A 270 10.80 4.10 -5.38
C GLY A 270 11.99 3.65 -4.51
N ARG A 271 13.18 3.63 -5.13
CA ARG A 271 14.45 3.22 -4.49
C ARG A 271 14.90 4.11 -3.34
N ALA A 272 14.44 5.36 -3.31
CA ALA A 272 14.74 6.34 -2.25
C ALA A 272 14.03 6.03 -0.92
N ASN A 273 12.92 5.30 -0.94
CA ASN A 273 12.24 4.91 0.29
C ASN A 273 13.01 3.78 1.00
N GLU A 274 13.47 4.05 2.21
CA GLU A 274 14.14 3.12 3.13
C GLU A 274 13.30 2.79 4.38
N GLY A 275 12.34 3.65 4.72
CA GLY A 275 11.38 3.47 5.82
C GLY A 275 10.10 2.73 5.44
N VAL A 276 9.02 3.02 6.16
CA VAL A 276 7.72 2.34 6.00
C VAL A 276 6.68 3.26 5.38
N VAL A 277 6.13 2.91 4.21
CA VAL A 277 4.94 3.55 3.63
C VAL A 277 3.71 2.66 3.87
N GLN A 278 2.68 3.22 4.47
CA GLN A 278 1.40 2.55 4.71
C GLN A 278 0.31 3.20 3.86
N PHE A 279 -0.35 2.41 3.01
CA PHE A 279 -1.57 2.81 2.31
C PHE A 279 -2.76 2.17 3.02
N VAL A 280 -3.63 2.99 3.59
CA VAL A 280 -4.84 2.57 4.31
C VAL A 280 -6.05 2.94 3.46
N ASP A 281 -6.87 1.93 3.16
CA ASP A 281 -8.08 1.98 2.35
C ASP A 281 -8.06 2.82 1.04
N PRO A 282 -6.96 2.81 0.23
CA PRO A 282 -6.90 3.61 -1.01
C PRO A 282 -7.91 3.15 -2.07
N VAL A 283 -8.46 4.08 -2.84
CA VAL A 283 -9.39 3.85 -3.94
C VAL A 283 -8.76 4.29 -5.27
N LEU A 284 -8.10 3.35 -5.96
CA LEU A 284 -7.32 3.62 -7.18
C LEU A 284 -7.91 2.92 -8.41
N HIS A 285 -8.48 3.70 -9.34
CA HIS A 285 -9.14 3.21 -10.54
C HIS A 285 -8.47 3.72 -11.83
N GLY A 286 -8.15 2.80 -12.76
CA GLY A 286 -7.75 3.09 -14.15
C GLY A 286 -6.26 3.43 -14.40
N TRP A 287 -5.41 3.48 -13.38
CA TRP A 287 -3.99 3.86 -13.49
C TRP A 287 -3.13 2.79 -14.15
N GLU A 288 -1.91 3.13 -14.61
CA GLU A 288 -1.00 2.15 -15.24
C GLU A 288 -0.64 1.02 -14.24
N ASN A 289 -0.06 1.38 -13.10
CA ASN A 289 -0.16 0.58 -11.89
C ASN A 289 -1.02 1.36 -10.89
N GLY A 290 -1.84 0.66 -10.09
CA GLY A 290 -2.50 1.29 -8.95
C GLY A 290 -1.45 1.72 -7.93
N LEU A 291 -0.77 0.73 -7.34
CA LEU A 291 0.43 0.91 -6.53
C LEU A 291 1.64 0.22 -7.18
N TYR A 292 2.71 0.97 -7.42
CA TYR A 292 4.00 0.46 -7.85
C TYR A 292 5.01 0.56 -6.70
N ALA A 293 5.20 -0.55 -5.98
CA ALA A 293 6.02 -0.66 -4.78
C ALA A 293 7.02 -1.85 -4.82
N THR A 294 7.55 -2.21 -6.00
CA THR A 294 8.52 -3.31 -6.15
C THR A 294 9.99 -2.89 -6.15
N ARG A 295 10.27 -1.60 -6.39
CA ARG A 295 11.63 -1.05 -6.54
C ARG A 295 12.11 -0.29 -5.30
N THR A 296 11.55 -0.58 -4.13
CA THR A 296 11.85 0.13 -2.87
C THR A 296 12.72 -0.70 -1.92
N ARG A 297 13.64 -0.05 -1.19
CA ARG A 297 14.48 -0.69 -0.16
C ARG A 297 13.67 -0.99 1.10
N GLY A 298 12.90 -0.01 1.56
CA GLY A 298 12.03 -0.10 2.73
C GLY A 298 10.79 -0.97 2.54
N ALA A 299 9.81 -0.78 3.43
CA ALA A 299 8.58 -1.57 3.49
C ALA A 299 7.38 -0.80 2.92
N VAL A 300 6.48 -1.52 2.24
CA VAL A 300 5.18 -0.97 1.81
C VAL A 300 4.05 -1.86 2.30
N GLN A 301 3.08 -1.26 2.98
CA GLN A 301 2.00 -1.97 3.65
C GLN A 301 0.66 -1.48 3.12
N VAL A 302 -0.04 -2.31 2.36
CA VAL A 302 -1.37 -2.01 1.83
C VAL A 302 -2.40 -2.66 2.76
N ILE A 303 -3.23 -1.83 3.37
CA ILE A 303 -4.22 -2.17 4.39
C ILE A 303 -5.59 -1.84 3.81
N GLY A 304 -6.28 -2.85 3.29
CA GLY A 304 -7.60 -2.70 2.67
C GLY A 304 -7.53 -2.09 1.27
N GLY A 305 -8.50 -1.24 0.97
CA GLY A 305 -8.58 -0.48 -0.27
C GLY A 305 -9.25 -1.22 -1.43
N ARG A 306 -9.51 -0.44 -2.48
CA ARG A 306 -10.25 -0.84 -3.67
C ARG A 306 -9.49 -0.46 -4.94
N PHE A 307 -9.23 -1.46 -5.76
CA PHE A 307 -8.52 -1.29 -7.03
C PHE A 307 -9.41 -1.77 -8.17
N VAL A 308 -9.58 -0.94 -9.22
CA VAL A 308 -10.45 -1.28 -10.36
C VAL A 308 -9.74 -0.95 -11.66
N ASN A 309 -9.60 -1.94 -12.55
CA ASN A 309 -9.12 -1.77 -13.93
C ASN A 309 -7.80 -0.98 -14.10
N ASN A 310 -6.87 -1.06 -13.14
CA ASN A 310 -5.52 -0.53 -13.33
C ASN A 310 -4.79 -1.39 -14.38
N ASN A 311 -4.18 -0.78 -15.40
CA ASN A 311 -3.88 -1.37 -16.70
C ASN A 311 -2.73 -2.41 -16.74
N ASN A 312 -1.80 -2.37 -15.79
CA ASN A 312 -0.67 -3.31 -15.74
C ASN A 312 -0.75 -4.17 -14.48
N THR A 313 -0.82 -3.55 -13.31
CA THR A 313 -1.12 -4.25 -12.06
C THR A 313 -1.81 -3.34 -11.06
N ALA A 314 -2.84 -3.84 -10.37
CA ALA A 314 -3.46 -3.09 -9.28
C ALA A 314 -2.48 -2.84 -8.10
N VAL A 315 -1.79 -3.89 -7.62
CA VAL A 315 -0.73 -3.77 -6.61
C VAL A 315 0.54 -4.54 -7.03
N ARG A 316 1.63 -3.81 -7.29
CA ARG A 316 2.97 -4.36 -7.55
C ARG A 316 3.81 -4.19 -6.27
N ILE A 317 4.28 -5.26 -5.61
CA ILE A 317 4.85 -5.17 -4.24
C ILE A 317 5.96 -6.21 -3.93
N SER A 318 6.96 -5.86 -3.10
CA SER A 318 7.97 -6.82 -2.61
C SER A 318 8.71 -6.45 -1.30
N GLY A 319 9.28 -7.47 -0.65
CA GLY A 319 9.94 -7.43 0.67
C GLY A 319 9.20 -8.19 1.78
N ALA A 320 9.91 -8.68 2.79
CA ALA A 320 9.36 -9.47 3.90
C ALA A 320 8.43 -8.65 4.83
N GLU A 321 8.78 -7.39 5.00
CA GLU A 321 8.06 -6.37 5.79
C GLU A 321 6.93 -5.72 4.99
N SER A 322 6.86 -6.01 3.68
CA SER A 322 5.83 -5.52 2.78
C SER A 322 4.68 -6.52 2.68
N PHE A 323 3.45 -6.01 2.67
CA PHE A 323 2.26 -6.84 2.55
C PHE A 323 1.09 -6.13 1.86
N CYS A 324 0.17 -6.92 1.32
CA CYS A 324 -1.15 -6.46 0.88
C CYS A 324 -2.21 -7.30 1.61
N ASP A 325 -3.05 -6.65 2.41
CA ASP A 325 -3.96 -7.30 3.35
C ASP A 325 -5.35 -6.68 3.29
N GLY A 326 -6.36 -7.44 2.85
CA GLY A 326 -7.75 -7.00 2.82
C GLY A 326 -8.20 -6.26 1.56
N ALA A 327 -7.32 -6.03 0.58
CA ALA A 327 -7.68 -5.31 -0.63
C ALA A 327 -8.75 -6.04 -1.47
N THR A 328 -9.69 -5.26 -2.03
CA THR A 328 -10.63 -5.71 -3.05
C THR A 328 -10.17 -5.25 -4.42
N ILE A 329 -9.97 -6.18 -5.36
CA ILE A 329 -9.42 -5.90 -6.69
C ILE A 329 -10.37 -6.41 -7.76
N VAL A 330 -10.78 -5.54 -8.70
CA VAL A 330 -11.70 -5.86 -9.79
C VAL A 330 -11.03 -5.65 -11.15
N LEU A 331 -11.07 -6.69 -11.99
CA LEU A 331 -10.59 -6.69 -13.37
C LEU A 331 -11.78 -6.96 -14.30
N ASP A 332 -12.36 -5.90 -14.85
CA ASP A 332 -13.58 -5.96 -15.65
C ASP A 332 -13.61 -4.84 -16.70
N ALA A 333 -12.97 -5.09 -17.85
CA ALA A 333 -12.88 -4.15 -18.97
C ALA A 333 -14.26 -3.73 -19.52
N GLN A 334 -15.30 -4.56 -19.40
CA GLN A 334 -16.66 -4.21 -19.83
C GLN A 334 -17.28 -3.07 -19.00
N ARG A 335 -16.76 -2.80 -17.79
CA ARG A 335 -17.18 -1.65 -16.96
C ARG A 335 -16.47 -0.34 -17.30
N TRP A 336 -15.64 -0.33 -18.36
CA TRP A 336 -14.96 0.86 -18.84
C TRP A 336 -15.47 1.19 -20.25
N PRO A 337 -16.52 2.02 -20.40
CA PRO A 337 -17.13 2.22 -21.70
C PRO A 337 -16.22 3.06 -22.61
N ASP A 338 -16.16 2.66 -23.88
CA ASP A 338 -15.36 3.24 -24.98
C ASP A 338 -15.53 4.76 -25.15
N SER A 339 -16.61 5.33 -24.58
CA SER A 339 -16.92 6.76 -24.59
C SER A 339 -16.09 7.60 -23.60
N HIS A 340 -15.14 7.02 -22.86
CA HIS A 340 -14.19 7.82 -22.07
C HIS A 340 -13.09 8.39 -22.99
N PRO A 341 -12.79 9.70 -22.93
CA PRO A 341 -11.79 10.32 -23.81
C PRO A 341 -10.38 9.78 -23.50
N GLY A 342 -9.76 9.20 -24.53
CA GLY A 342 -8.58 8.33 -24.41
C GLY A 342 -8.95 6.92 -24.83
N ALA A 343 -8.96 6.65 -26.14
CA ALA A 343 -9.25 5.31 -26.66
C ALA A 343 -8.09 4.37 -26.28
N PHE A 344 -8.35 3.41 -25.39
CA PHE A 344 -7.32 2.52 -24.87
C PHE A 344 -7.85 1.10 -24.62
N THR A 345 -7.14 0.08 -25.11
CA THR A 345 -7.48 -1.34 -24.95
C THR A 345 -6.84 -1.94 -23.69
N ILE A 346 -7.65 -2.22 -22.67
CA ILE A 346 -7.17 -2.71 -21.37
C ILE A 346 -6.34 -4.01 -21.50
N GLY A 347 -5.06 -3.91 -21.15
CA GLY A 347 -4.12 -5.05 -20.99
C GLY A 347 -3.23 -5.40 -22.19
N GLU A 348 -3.21 -4.62 -23.27
CA GLU A 348 -2.71 -5.06 -24.58
C GLU A 348 -1.28 -5.71 -24.60
N ILE A 349 -0.27 -5.13 -23.91
CA ILE A 349 1.12 -5.66 -23.94
C ILE A 349 1.50 -6.56 -22.76
N GLN A 350 1.53 -6.08 -21.52
CA GLN A 350 1.99 -6.91 -20.38
C GLN A 350 0.88 -7.81 -19.82
N GLY A 351 -0.38 -7.52 -20.14
CA GLY A 351 -1.54 -8.11 -19.51
C GLY A 351 -1.72 -7.67 -18.05
N VAL A 352 -2.97 -7.61 -17.61
CA VAL A 352 -3.33 -7.02 -16.32
C VAL A 352 -3.26 -8.07 -15.23
N SER A 353 -2.56 -7.77 -14.13
CA SER A 353 -2.58 -8.59 -12.90
C SER A 353 -3.30 -7.87 -11.77
N ALA A 354 -3.91 -8.62 -10.85
CA ALA A 354 -4.39 -8.02 -9.61
C ALA A 354 -3.21 -7.72 -8.67
N VAL A 355 -2.34 -8.71 -8.44
CA VAL A 355 -1.12 -8.53 -7.65
C VAL A 355 0.07 -9.12 -8.38
N ARG A 356 1.18 -8.38 -8.43
CA ARG A 356 2.45 -8.83 -9.03
C ARG A 356 3.60 -8.63 -8.06
N LEU A 357 4.32 -9.71 -7.77
CA LEU A 357 5.49 -9.70 -6.91
C LEU A 357 6.75 -9.77 -7.75
N GLU A 358 7.67 -8.85 -7.52
CA GLU A 358 8.88 -8.61 -8.31
C GLU A 358 9.80 -7.69 -7.48
N THR A 359 11.12 -7.75 -7.64
CA THR A 359 12.05 -6.94 -6.81
C THR A 359 12.81 -5.85 -7.58
N GLY A 360 12.70 -5.82 -8.91
CA GLY A 360 13.51 -4.91 -9.73
C GLY A 360 15.02 -5.06 -9.52
N GLY A 361 15.48 -6.30 -9.24
CA GLY A 361 16.88 -6.61 -8.94
C GLY A 361 17.32 -6.33 -7.50
N LEU A 362 16.40 -6.01 -6.57
CA LEU A 362 16.70 -5.95 -5.14
C LEU A 362 16.72 -7.36 -4.52
N ASP A 363 17.63 -7.59 -3.58
CA ASP A 363 17.62 -8.79 -2.74
C ASP A 363 16.49 -8.68 -1.70
N LYS A 364 15.27 -9.05 -2.10
CA LYS A 364 14.06 -8.98 -1.27
C LYS A 364 13.21 -10.23 -1.47
N SER A 365 12.81 -10.85 -0.37
CA SER A 365 12.01 -12.08 -0.32
C SER A 365 10.98 -11.97 0.80
N GLY A 366 9.97 -12.85 0.84
CA GLY A 366 9.08 -13.05 2.00
C GLY A 366 7.76 -12.28 2.02
N THR A 367 7.37 -11.62 0.93
CA THR A 367 6.15 -10.78 0.85
C THR A 367 4.87 -11.54 1.18
N GLN A 368 3.95 -10.85 1.84
CA GLN A 368 2.73 -11.44 2.41
C GLN A 368 1.47 -10.89 1.72
N LEU A 369 0.64 -11.78 1.19
CA LEU A 369 -0.71 -11.48 0.71
C LEU A 369 -1.72 -12.10 1.68
N ARG A 370 -2.68 -11.32 2.17
CA ARG A 370 -3.65 -11.79 3.17
C ARG A 370 -5.04 -11.25 2.85
N ASN A 371 -6.09 -12.02 3.12
CA ASN A 371 -7.49 -11.56 3.01
C ASN A 371 -7.84 -10.84 1.68
N LEU A 372 -7.22 -11.19 0.53
CA LEU A 372 -7.52 -10.51 -0.73
C LEU A 372 -8.83 -11.01 -1.33
N ASP A 373 -9.68 -10.12 -1.85
CA ASP A 373 -10.83 -10.48 -2.70
C ASP A 373 -10.60 -9.97 -4.13
N VAL A 374 -10.13 -10.87 -5.00
CA VAL A 374 -9.86 -10.57 -6.39
C VAL A 374 -11.00 -11.10 -7.25
N ARG A 375 -11.50 -10.27 -8.18
CA ARG A 375 -12.63 -10.58 -9.04
C ARG A 375 -12.31 -10.18 -10.48
N ALA A 376 -12.12 -11.16 -11.34
CA ALA A 376 -11.86 -10.96 -12.76
C ALA A 376 -13.02 -11.51 -13.59
N TYR A 377 -13.59 -10.65 -14.44
CA TYR A 377 -14.79 -10.94 -15.23
C TYR A 377 -14.51 -10.94 -16.74
N ALA A 378 -13.92 -9.86 -17.25
CA ALA A 378 -13.60 -9.71 -18.67
C ALA A 378 -12.33 -8.87 -18.82
N MET A 379 -11.29 -9.40 -19.47
CA MET A 379 -10.03 -8.71 -19.76
C MET A 379 -9.45 -9.31 -21.04
N GLN A 380 -8.85 -8.50 -21.92
CA GLN A 380 -8.25 -9.00 -23.16
C GLN A 380 -7.03 -9.89 -22.90
N LYS A 381 -6.23 -9.54 -21.89
CA LYS A 381 -4.98 -10.23 -21.54
C LYS A 381 -4.72 -10.16 -20.04
N CYS A 382 -4.51 -11.32 -19.44
CA CYS A 382 -4.13 -11.46 -18.03
C CYS A 382 -3.09 -12.58 -17.93
N PRO A 383 -1.85 -12.32 -17.47
CA PRO A 383 -0.86 -13.39 -17.27
C PRO A 383 -1.18 -14.26 -16.05
N GLY A 384 -2.08 -13.79 -15.18
CA GLY A 384 -2.56 -14.42 -13.96
C GLY A 384 -3.05 -13.36 -12.97
N LEU A 385 -3.99 -13.71 -12.08
CA LEU A 385 -4.51 -12.75 -11.10
C LEU A 385 -3.44 -12.39 -10.07
N VAL A 386 -2.79 -13.38 -9.48
CA VAL A 386 -1.61 -13.21 -8.62
C VAL A 386 -0.40 -13.81 -9.31
N VAL A 387 0.64 -13.00 -9.52
CA VAL A 387 1.84 -13.40 -10.26
C VAL A 387 3.09 -13.18 -9.40
N TYR A 388 3.74 -14.28 -9.03
CA TYR A 388 5.11 -14.27 -8.47
C TYR A 388 6.10 -14.33 -9.65
N ARG A 389 6.74 -13.21 -9.99
CA ARG A 389 7.76 -13.15 -11.05
C ARG A 389 9.03 -13.87 -10.63
N GLY A 390 9.91 -14.18 -11.59
CA GLY A 390 11.13 -14.92 -11.31
C GLY A 390 12.08 -14.22 -10.32
N SER A 391 12.06 -12.90 -10.26
CA SER A 391 12.80 -12.12 -9.26
C SER A 391 12.13 -12.03 -7.88
N ALA A 392 10.90 -12.52 -7.71
CA ALA A 392 10.31 -12.68 -6.38
C ALA A 392 10.89 -13.94 -5.73
N GLY A 393 11.41 -13.79 -4.50
CA GLY A 393 11.83 -14.91 -3.66
C GLY A 393 10.66 -15.76 -3.15
N ALA A 394 10.82 -16.35 -1.97
CA ALA A 394 9.70 -16.91 -1.21
C ALA A 394 8.60 -15.88 -0.95
N GLY A 395 7.39 -16.37 -0.66
CA GLY A 395 6.27 -15.53 -0.29
C GLY A 395 5.16 -16.32 0.40
N ARG A 396 4.21 -15.59 0.99
CA ARG A 396 3.04 -16.17 1.65
C ARG A 396 1.77 -15.57 1.08
N MET A 397 0.76 -16.39 0.86
CA MET A 397 -0.59 -15.99 0.48
C MET A 397 -1.58 -16.72 1.37
N ARG A 398 -2.50 -16.01 2.01
CA ARG A 398 -3.37 -16.58 3.03
C ARG A 398 -4.79 -16.03 3.00
N ARG A 399 -5.81 -16.89 3.11
CA ARG A 399 -7.22 -16.47 3.23
C ARG A 399 -7.69 -15.57 2.09
N CYS A 400 -7.24 -15.84 0.87
CA CYS A 400 -7.59 -15.05 -0.30
C CYS A 400 -8.69 -15.75 -1.11
N ARG A 401 -9.60 -14.95 -1.66
CA ARG A 401 -10.65 -15.38 -2.59
C ARG A 401 -10.34 -14.84 -3.98
N LEU A 402 -10.17 -15.73 -4.94
CA LEU A 402 -9.88 -15.44 -6.33
C LEU A 402 -11.07 -15.90 -7.19
N THR A 403 -11.92 -14.95 -7.56
CA THR A 403 -12.99 -15.17 -8.54
C THR A 403 -12.44 -14.85 -9.93
N ASN A 404 -12.41 -15.83 -10.83
CA ASN A 404 -11.79 -15.70 -12.15
C ASN A 404 -12.67 -16.31 -13.24
N HIS A 405 -13.19 -15.47 -14.13
CA HIS A 405 -13.95 -15.87 -15.31
C HIS A 405 -13.14 -15.73 -16.61
N LEU A 406 -11.86 -15.38 -16.52
CA LEU A 406 -10.97 -15.26 -17.67
C LEU A 406 -10.49 -16.65 -18.08
N ASP A 407 -11.02 -17.17 -19.19
CA ASP A 407 -10.57 -18.46 -19.69
C ASP A 407 -9.11 -18.42 -20.17
N GLY A 408 -8.42 -19.56 -20.15
CA GLY A 408 -6.98 -19.66 -20.45
C GLY A 408 -6.05 -18.95 -19.45
N THR A 409 -6.60 -18.33 -18.40
CA THR A 409 -5.84 -17.55 -17.40
C THR A 409 -5.78 -18.28 -16.05
N PRO A 410 -4.59 -18.66 -15.54
CA PRO A 410 -4.44 -19.18 -14.19
C PRO A 410 -4.80 -18.13 -13.13
N ALA A 411 -5.41 -18.54 -12.01
CA ALA A 411 -5.64 -17.63 -10.90
C ALA A 411 -4.33 -17.26 -10.19
N ILE A 412 -3.38 -18.21 -10.08
CA ILE A 412 -2.05 -17.98 -9.51
C ILE A 412 -0.98 -18.48 -10.47
N VAL A 413 0.02 -17.64 -10.72
CA VAL A 413 1.24 -17.98 -11.48
C VAL A 413 2.49 -17.77 -10.61
N ILE A 414 3.40 -18.74 -10.65
CA ILE A 414 4.69 -18.67 -9.98
C ILE A 414 5.78 -19.02 -11.00
N ASP A 415 6.46 -17.99 -11.50
CA ASP A 415 7.54 -18.10 -12.48
C ASP A 415 8.78 -18.82 -11.87
N PRO A 416 9.61 -19.50 -12.70
CA PRO A 416 10.91 -20.00 -12.25
C PRO A 416 11.80 -18.90 -11.63
N PRO A 417 12.64 -19.20 -10.63
CA PRO A 417 13.57 -18.22 -10.07
C PRO A 417 14.48 -17.63 -11.15
N GLY A 418 14.65 -16.31 -11.18
CA GLY A 418 15.44 -15.61 -12.19
C GLY A 418 14.78 -15.47 -13.57
N ALA A 419 13.57 -15.99 -13.78
CA ALA A 419 12.84 -15.78 -15.04
C ALA A 419 12.49 -14.29 -15.25
N GLY A 420 12.91 -13.75 -16.40
CA GLY A 420 12.78 -12.33 -16.76
C GLY A 420 14.11 -11.58 -16.69
N PRO A 421 14.10 -10.24 -16.68
CA PRO A 421 15.32 -9.42 -16.77
C PRO A 421 16.05 -9.22 -15.42
N TYR A 422 15.58 -9.86 -14.34
CA TYR A 422 16.08 -9.64 -12.98
C TYR A 422 16.33 -10.98 -12.29
N SER A 423 17.47 -11.10 -11.60
CA SER A 423 17.82 -12.28 -10.81
C SER A 423 16.82 -12.53 -9.66
N ALA A 424 16.74 -13.79 -9.23
CA ALA A 424 16.12 -14.13 -7.96
C ALA A 424 17.01 -13.71 -6.78
N PRO A 425 16.43 -13.32 -5.64
CA PRO A 425 17.17 -13.19 -4.39
C PRO A 425 17.71 -14.57 -3.95
N PRO A 426 18.84 -14.65 -3.24
CA PRO A 426 19.32 -15.87 -2.62
C PRO A 426 18.32 -16.49 -1.61
N GLY A 427 18.56 -17.75 -1.27
CA GLY A 427 17.79 -18.48 -0.25
C GLY A 427 16.47 -19.05 -0.77
N SER A 428 15.49 -19.21 0.12
CA SER A 428 14.25 -19.93 -0.18
C SER A 428 13.41 -19.22 -1.24
N GLN A 429 12.99 -19.98 -2.25
CA GLN A 429 12.11 -19.56 -3.35
C GLN A 429 10.67 -20.05 -3.18
N ALA A 430 10.36 -20.75 -2.09
CA ALA A 430 9.09 -21.45 -1.92
C ALA A 430 7.93 -20.48 -1.64
N VAL A 431 6.85 -20.61 -2.41
CA VAL A 431 5.59 -19.90 -2.12
C VAL A 431 4.69 -20.79 -1.27
N ARG A 432 4.18 -20.25 -0.16
CA ARG A 432 3.21 -20.92 0.72
C ARG A 432 1.83 -20.28 0.55
N MET A 433 0.86 -21.06 0.13
CA MET A 433 -0.53 -20.66 -0.08
C MET A 433 -1.41 -21.46 0.88
N ASP A 434 -2.18 -20.81 1.76
CA ASP A 434 -3.08 -21.49 2.70
C ASP A 434 -4.46 -20.82 2.80
N HIS A 435 -5.53 -21.62 2.94
CA HIS A 435 -6.91 -21.13 2.98
C HIS A 435 -7.29 -20.29 1.75
N ILE A 436 -6.90 -20.72 0.56
CA ILE A 436 -7.25 -20.04 -0.71
C ILE A 436 -8.56 -20.60 -1.25
N GLU A 437 -9.50 -19.74 -1.60
CA GLU A 437 -10.66 -20.08 -2.43
C GLU A 437 -10.39 -19.59 -3.85
N ILE A 438 -10.27 -20.51 -4.82
CA ILE A 438 -10.28 -20.19 -6.24
C ILE A 438 -11.63 -20.62 -6.78
N ARG A 439 -12.33 -19.74 -7.52
CA ARG A 439 -13.66 -20.05 -8.08
C ARG A 439 -13.89 -19.34 -9.41
N GLY A 440 -14.76 -19.87 -10.26
CA GLY A 440 -15.12 -19.21 -11.52
C GLY A 440 -15.53 -20.18 -12.61
N SER A 441 -15.24 -19.80 -13.86
CA SER A 441 -15.67 -20.52 -15.08
C SER A 441 -14.56 -20.73 -16.12
N MET A 442 -13.31 -20.42 -15.77
CA MET A 442 -12.13 -20.76 -16.55
C MET A 442 -11.92 -22.29 -16.59
N THR A 443 -11.52 -22.84 -17.73
CA THR A 443 -11.26 -24.29 -17.90
C THR A 443 -10.04 -24.59 -18.77
N SER A 444 -9.65 -23.69 -19.67
CA SER A 444 -8.52 -23.86 -20.60
C SER A 444 -7.14 -23.64 -19.97
N ALA A 445 -7.05 -23.44 -18.64
CA ALA A 445 -5.79 -23.29 -17.92
C ALA A 445 -5.90 -23.79 -16.46
N PRO A 446 -4.80 -24.32 -15.88
CA PRO A 446 -4.79 -24.74 -14.48
C PRO A 446 -5.04 -23.56 -13.55
N ALA A 447 -5.82 -23.78 -12.49
CA ALA A 447 -6.08 -22.80 -11.44
C ALA A 447 -4.78 -22.23 -10.82
N VAL A 448 -3.77 -23.08 -10.63
CA VAL A 448 -2.44 -22.72 -10.13
C VAL A 448 -1.36 -23.28 -11.05
N ARG A 449 -0.52 -22.40 -11.59
CA ARG A 449 0.65 -22.75 -12.42
C ARG A 449 1.94 -22.35 -11.72
N GLY A 450 2.66 -23.31 -11.16
CA GLY A 450 3.99 -23.13 -10.59
C GLY A 450 5.14 -23.48 -11.53
N SER A 451 6.34 -23.58 -10.95
CA SER A 451 7.57 -24.05 -11.59
C SER A 451 8.22 -25.16 -10.77
N THR A 452 8.75 -26.17 -11.47
CA THR A 452 9.52 -27.29 -10.88
C THR A 452 10.79 -26.83 -10.17
N GLU A 453 11.32 -25.65 -10.53
CA GLU A 453 12.48 -25.01 -9.89
C GLU A 453 12.13 -24.36 -8.54
N ARG A 454 10.85 -24.36 -8.15
CA ARG A 454 10.39 -24.03 -6.79
C ARG A 454 9.73 -25.26 -6.12
N PRO A 455 10.45 -26.40 -6.00
CA PRO A 455 9.87 -27.71 -5.67
C PRO A 455 9.25 -27.80 -4.29
N ASN A 456 9.49 -26.80 -3.43
CA ASN A 456 8.96 -26.71 -2.08
C ASN A 456 7.73 -25.79 -1.96
N SER A 457 7.21 -25.25 -3.06
CA SER A 457 5.96 -24.47 -3.05
C SER A 457 4.76 -25.36 -2.71
N LEU A 458 3.80 -24.83 -1.95
CA LEU A 458 2.67 -25.59 -1.39
C LEU A 458 1.38 -24.77 -1.42
N LEU A 459 0.32 -25.40 -1.95
CA LEU A 459 -1.07 -25.02 -1.73
C LEU A 459 -1.67 -25.95 -0.67
N ALA A 460 -2.12 -25.40 0.45
CA ALA A 460 -2.64 -26.16 1.58
C ALA A 460 -4.02 -25.68 2.01
N ASP A 461 -4.85 -26.59 2.51
CA ASP A 461 -6.06 -26.25 3.28
C ASP A 461 -6.99 -25.29 2.49
N SER A 462 -7.17 -25.57 1.19
CA SER A 462 -7.69 -24.65 0.16
C SER A 462 -8.77 -25.33 -0.70
N CYS A 463 -9.55 -24.55 -1.46
CA CYS A 463 -10.55 -25.09 -2.38
C CYS A 463 -10.50 -24.45 -3.77
N ILE A 464 -10.73 -25.29 -4.79
CA ILE A 464 -10.81 -24.93 -6.21
C ILE A 464 -12.22 -25.27 -6.72
N ARG A 465 -13.13 -24.28 -6.63
CA ARG A 465 -14.54 -24.29 -7.07
C ARG A 465 -14.67 -23.88 -8.53
N ILE A 466 -14.13 -24.71 -9.41
CA ILE A 466 -14.19 -24.55 -10.86
C ILE A 466 -14.91 -25.79 -11.41
N PRO A 467 -15.73 -25.68 -12.47
CA PRO A 467 -16.30 -26.84 -13.15
C PRO A 467 -15.23 -27.87 -13.50
N ASP A 468 -15.53 -29.14 -13.24
CA ASP A 468 -14.69 -30.32 -13.55
C ASP A 468 -13.24 -30.31 -13.00
N ALA A 469 -12.92 -29.39 -12.09
CA ALA A 469 -11.56 -29.27 -11.55
C ALA A 469 -11.13 -30.48 -10.74
N GLY A 470 -9.83 -30.75 -10.80
CA GLY A 470 -9.17 -31.82 -10.06
C GLY A 470 -7.67 -31.56 -9.87
N PRO A 471 -6.90 -32.59 -9.44
CA PRO A 471 -5.47 -32.45 -9.16
C PRO A 471 -4.62 -31.87 -10.31
N ALA A 472 -5.03 -32.05 -11.56
CA ALA A 472 -4.32 -31.54 -12.73
C ALA A 472 -4.34 -29.99 -12.88
N ASP A 473 -5.22 -29.32 -12.14
CA ASP A 473 -5.35 -27.86 -12.09
C ASP A 473 -4.36 -27.18 -11.15
N VAL A 474 -3.54 -27.98 -10.44
CA VAL A 474 -2.41 -27.49 -9.64
C VAL A 474 -1.12 -28.08 -10.22
N ARG A 475 -0.44 -27.31 -11.08
CA ARG A 475 0.77 -27.75 -11.79
C ARG A 475 2.03 -27.25 -11.10
N ALA A 476 3.00 -28.15 -10.89
CA ALA A 476 4.31 -27.85 -10.31
C ALA A 476 4.25 -27.10 -8.95
N VAL A 477 3.22 -27.38 -8.16
CA VAL A 477 3.03 -26.93 -6.77
C VAL A 477 2.53 -28.13 -5.98
N ARG A 478 3.05 -28.37 -4.77
CA ARG A 478 2.55 -29.47 -3.93
C ARG A 478 1.18 -29.11 -3.35
N THR A 479 0.32 -30.10 -3.16
CA THR A 479 -1.01 -29.93 -2.56
C THR A 479 -1.07 -30.61 -1.18
N ARG A 480 -1.90 -30.07 -0.28
CA ARG A 480 -2.26 -30.70 0.99
C ARG A 480 -3.68 -30.31 1.38
N ASN A 481 -4.58 -31.27 1.57
CA ASN A 481 -5.96 -30.94 1.99
C ASN A 481 -6.58 -29.87 1.07
N VAL A 482 -6.42 -30.09 -0.24
CA VAL A 482 -7.03 -29.24 -1.28
C VAL A 482 -8.27 -29.95 -1.79
N GLY A 483 -9.41 -29.26 -1.69
CA GLY A 483 -10.71 -29.69 -2.21
C GLY A 483 -10.94 -29.19 -3.63
N TYR A 484 -11.55 -30.03 -4.48
CA TYR A 484 -11.91 -29.67 -5.85
C TYR A 484 -13.42 -29.80 -6.09
N GLY A 485 -13.90 -29.16 -7.17
CA GLY A 485 -15.32 -29.14 -7.56
C GLY A 485 -16.16 -28.15 -6.73
N ALA A 486 -17.46 -28.05 -7.05
CA ALA A 486 -18.38 -27.08 -6.46
C ALA A 486 -18.39 -27.10 -4.92
N ASP A 487 -18.45 -28.30 -4.34
CA ASP A 487 -18.58 -28.51 -2.89
C ASP A 487 -17.23 -28.66 -2.16
N CYS A 488 -16.10 -28.58 -2.85
CA CYS A 488 -14.75 -28.82 -2.28
C CYS A 488 -14.53 -30.25 -1.71
N THR A 489 -15.40 -31.21 -2.01
CA THR A 489 -15.47 -32.51 -1.31
C THR A 489 -14.40 -33.51 -1.75
N ALA A 490 -13.93 -33.42 -2.99
CA ALA A 490 -12.81 -34.22 -3.48
C ALA A 490 -11.50 -33.71 -2.87
N SER A 491 -11.15 -34.15 -1.66
CA SER A 491 -9.92 -33.77 -0.98
C SER A 491 -8.75 -34.69 -1.33
N GLN A 492 -7.61 -34.12 -1.74
CA GLN A 492 -6.36 -34.89 -1.76
C GLN A 492 -5.86 -35.09 -0.33
N ARG A 493 -5.98 -36.33 0.16
CA ARG A 493 -5.21 -36.82 1.31
C ARG A 493 -3.74 -36.99 0.91
N ILE A 494 -2.84 -36.78 1.86
CA ILE A 494 -1.40 -36.81 1.62
C ILE A 494 -0.90 -38.25 1.70
N ASP A 495 -0.33 -38.79 0.61
CA ASP A 495 0.27 -40.14 0.61
C ASP A 495 1.74 -40.17 1.09
N SER A 496 2.22 -39.12 1.78
CA SER A 496 3.59 -39.09 2.33
C SER A 496 3.77 -38.07 3.46
N GLN A 497 4.46 -38.49 4.53
CA GLN A 497 4.96 -37.58 5.55
C GLN A 497 6.02 -36.65 4.94
N PHE A 498 5.90 -35.33 5.15
CA PHE A 498 6.84 -34.35 4.62
C PHE A 498 7.13 -33.23 5.61
N GLY A 499 8.41 -32.84 5.68
CA GLY A 499 8.88 -31.56 6.21
C GLY A 499 9.05 -31.53 7.72
N VAL A 500 10.27 -31.85 8.19
CA VAL A 500 10.70 -31.48 9.54
C VAL A 500 10.66 -29.94 9.64
N PRO A 501 10.20 -29.32 10.75
CA PRO A 501 10.10 -27.86 10.85
C PRO A 501 11.41 -27.06 10.68
N SER A 502 12.57 -27.73 10.64
CA SER A 502 13.91 -27.14 10.54
C SER A 502 14.22 -26.43 9.22
N ASP A 503 13.56 -26.81 8.12
CA ASP A 503 13.78 -26.18 6.80
C ASP A 503 13.00 -24.86 6.63
N VAL A 504 12.35 -24.40 7.70
CA VAL A 504 11.81 -23.06 7.82
C VAL A 504 12.88 -22.21 8.51
N PRO A 505 13.57 -21.29 7.80
CA PRO A 505 14.26 -20.21 8.49
C PRO A 505 13.20 -19.54 9.36
N ALA A 506 13.43 -19.49 10.67
CA ALA A 506 12.52 -18.80 11.57
C ALA A 506 12.39 -17.38 11.04
N ILE A 507 11.21 -17.06 10.47
CA ILE A 507 10.86 -15.67 10.18
C ILE A 507 10.75 -15.05 11.56
N ARG A 508 11.86 -14.42 11.99
CA ARG A 508 11.88 -13.62 13.20
C ARG A 508 10.69 -12.70 13.06
N ASN A 509 9.79 -12.76 14.03
CA ASN A 509 8.62 -11.91 14.04
C ASN A 509 9.10 -10.49 14.36
N THR A 510 9.63 -9.80 13.35
CA THR A 510 10.07 -8.40 13.39
C THR A 510 8.84 -7.48 13.43
N THR A 511 7.97 -7.72 14.40
CA THR A 511 7.53 -6.64 15.28
C THR A 511 8.78 -5.84 15.61
N VAL A 512 8.87 -4.65 15.03
CA VAL A 512 10.07 -3.82 14.99
C VAL A 512 10.63 -3.65 16.41
N GLN A 513 11.73 -4.33 16.71
CA GLN A 513 12.71 -3.75 17.61
C GLN A 513 13.63 -2.89 16.73
N PRO A 514 13.78 -1.58 17.03
CA PRO A 514 14.83 -0.81 16.38
C PRO A 514 16.18 -1.50 16.65
N PRO A 515 17.07 -1.61 15.65
CA PRO A 515 18.37 -2.21 15.87
C PRO A 515 19.13 -1.40 16.92
N SER A 516 19.67 -2.07 17.93
CA SER A 516 20.65 -1.46 18.83
C SER A 516 21.81 -0.90 18.00
N PRO A 517 22.38 0.27 18.34
CA PRO A 517 23.49 0.85 17.60
C PRO A 517 24.73 -0.05 17.72
N GLY A 518 24.97 -0.83 16.67
CA GLY A 518 26.22 -1.59 16.50
C GLY A 518 27.33 -0.66 15.98
N PRO A 519 28.59 -0.89 16.37
CA PRO A 519 29.70 -0.04 15.96
C PRO A 519 29.91 -0.10 14.44
N GLY A 520 30.14 1.06 13.83
CA GLY A 520 30.31 1.16 12.38
C GLY A 520 31.56 0.45 11.87
N LEU A 521 31.49 -0.04 10.63
CA LEU A 521 32.66 -0.39 9.82
C LEU A 521 32.61 0.37 8.50
N PRO A 522 33.75 0.90 8.02
CA PRO A 522 33.79 1.81 6.87
C PRO A 522 33.94 1.07 5.53
N GLY A 523 33.50 1.75 4.47
CA GLY A 523 34.08 1.58 3.13
C GLY A 523 33.44 0.52 2.23
N LEU A 524 32.51 0.95 1.38
CA LEU A 524 32.44 0.51 -0.01
C LEU A 524 31.59 1.50 -0.83
N GLY A 525 32.27 2.31 -1.64
CA GLY A 525 31.66 3.32 -2.49
C GLY A 525 31.65 2.94 -3.97
N VAL A 526 30.96 3.77 -4.75
CA VAL A 526 31.03 3.88 -6.23
C VAL A 526 30.46 2.70 -7.03
N LEU A 527 29.14 2.78 -7.32
CA LEU A 527 28.57 2.51 -8.67
C LEU A 527 27.06 2.88 -8.72
N VAL A 528 26.77 4.18 -8.60
CA VAL A 528 25.43 4.75 -8.81
C VAL A 528 25.56 6.14 -9.44
N GLY A 529 24.74 6.45 -10.44
CA GLY A 529 24.45 7.84 -10.84
C GLY A 529 24.83 8.19 -12.28
N LEU A 530 23.83 8.21 -13.16
CA LEU A 530 23.89 8.93 -14.44
C LEU A 530 22.54 9.56 -14.82
N GLY A 531 21.40 8.97 -14.40
CA GLY A 531 20.07 9.58 -14.58
C GLY A 531 19.67 10.63 -13.53
N ALA A 532 20.15 10.52 -12.28
CA ALA A 532 19.68 11.37 -11.16
C ALA A 532 20.51 12.64 -10.94
N ILE A 533 21.76 12.69 -11.44
CA ILE A 533 22.67 13.81 -11.20
C ILE A 533 22.27 15.03 -12.05
N THR A 534 21.76 14.81 -13.27
CA THR A 534 21.39 15.87 -14.21
C THR A 534 20.30 16.79 -13.67
N ALA A 535 19.31 16.25 -12.97
CA ALA A 535 18.24 17.04 -12.34
C ALA A 535 18.76 17.90 -11.17
N TYR A 536 19.61 17.33 -10.31
CA TYR A 536 20.15 18.01 -9.12
C TYR A 536 21.12 19.16 -9.49
N VAL A 537 21.95 18.97 -10.51
CA VAL A 537 22.87 20.01 -11.01
C VAL A 537 22.11 21.13 -11.72
N MET A 538 21.04 20.84 -12.46
CA MET A 538 20.20 21.89 -13.08
C MET A 538 19.40 22.71 -12.05
N ALA A 539 18.94 22.07 -10.97
CA ALA A 539 18.20 22.73 -9.89
C ALA A 539 19.05 23.75 -9.11
N THR A 540 20.36 23.55 -9.00
CA THR A 540 21.28 24.37 -8.20
C THR A 540 22.04 25.44 -8.97
N LEU A 541 21.89 25.50 -10.30
CA LEU A 541 22.56 26.51 -11.13
C LEU A 541 21.87 27.89 -11.08
N PRO A 542 22.63 29.00 -10.96
CA PRO A 542 22.10 30.36 -11.08
C PRO A 542 21.35 30.60 -12.40
N PRO A 543 20.30 31.45 -12.43
CA PRO A 543 19.42 31.63 -13.60
C PRO A 543 20.15 31.89 -14.92
N ILE A 544 21.21 32.72 -14.89
CA ILE A 544 22.03 33.09 -16.05
C ILE A 544 22.69 31.89 -16.75
N LEU A 545 22.91 30.77 -16.05
CA LEU A 545 23.46 29.56 -16.66
C LEU A 545 22.38 28.64 -17.25
N ARG A 546 21.11 28.74 -16.82
CA ARG A 546 20.01 27.92 -17.38
C ARG A 546 19.65 28.32 -18.82
N GLU A 547 19.76 29.59 -19.17
CA GLU A 547 19.47 30.07 -20.54
C GLU A 547 20.53 29.60 -21.56
N LYS A 548 21.81 29.53 -21.17
CA LYS A 548 22.90 29.06 -22.05
C LYS A 548 22.85 27.57 -22.41
N PHE A 549 22.02 26.77 -21.73
CA PHE A 549 21.77 25.37 -22.08
C PHE A 549 20.44 25.17 -22.83
N ARG A 550 19.75 26.25 -23.20
CA ARG A 550 18.49 26.24 -23.98
C ARG A 550 18.64 26.83 -25.40
N SER A 551 19.87 27.14 -25.84
CA SER A 551 20.22 27.65 -27.16
C SER A 551 20.97 26.61 -28.00
#